data_AF-A0A968KIH6-F1
#
_entry.id   AF-A0A968KIH6-F1
#
_cell.length_a   1.000
_cell.length_b   1.000
_cell.length_c   1.000
_cell.angle_alpha   90.00
_cell.angle_beta   90.00
_cell.angle_gamma   90.00
#
_symmetry.space_group_name_H-M   'P 1'
#
loop_
_entity.id
_entity.type
_entity.pdbx_description
1 polymer ?
#
loop_
_entity_poly.entity_id
_entity_poly.type
_entity_poly.pdbx_seq_one_letter_code
_entity_poly.pdbx_strand_id
1 'polypeptide(L)' 'MVAGNFAQYPMARSKKQLLDLLTKKNAAKTLKFPRARVLNPGRAEGPVTGGCLTLLCRSLKTPFEIQTRDKILILEDVN' A
#
# COMPACT_ATOMS: atom_id res chain seq x y z
N MET A 1 -11.52 3.05 -2.00
CA MET A 1 -12.58 4.08 -1.88
C MET A 1 -13.86 3.57 -2.52
N VAL A 2 -15.03 3.75 -1.89
CA VAL A 2 -16.32 3.29 -2.45
C VAL A 2 -16.62 4.01 -3.77
N ALA A 3 -16.57 5.35 -3.77
CA ALA A 3 -16.83 6.17 -4.95
C ALA A 3 -15.90 5.83 -6.12
N GLY A 4 -14.58 5.88 -5.92
CA GLY A 4 -13.62 5.59 -7.00
C GLY A 4 -13.60 4.12 -7.43
N ASN A 5 -13.29 3.21 -6.50
CA ASN A 5 -12.94 1.82 -6.85
C ASN A 5 -14.15 0.89 -7.05
N PHE A 6 -15.33 1.26 -6.50
CA PHE A 6 -16.51 0.40 -6.55
C PHE A 6 -17.62 0.94 -7.44
N ALA A 7 -17.83 2.26 -7.46
CA ALA A 7 -18.89 2.90 -8.23
C ALA A 7 -18.42 3.41 -9.59
N GLN A 8 -17.38 4.25 -9.65
CA GLN A 8 -17.01 4.95 -10.89
C GLN A 8 -16.15 4.12 -11.85
N TYR A 9 -15.14 3.41 -11.34
CA TYR A 9 -14.21 2.67 -12.20
C TYR A 9 -14.39 1.16 -12.07
N PRO A 10 -14.46 0.39 -13.17
CA PRO A 10 -14.59 -1.06 -13.14
C PRO A 10 -13.24 -1.72 -12.77
N MET A 11 -12.87 -1.66 -11.49
CA MET A 11 -11.63 -2.25 -10.96
C MET A 11 -11.79 -3.73 -10.57
N ALA A 12 -12.14 -4.60 -11.54
CA ALA A 12 -12.47 -6.01 -11.28
C ALA A 12 -11.39 -6.76 -10.48
N ARG A 13 -10.11 -6.55 -10.81
CA ARG A 13 -8.97 -7.17 -10.10
C ARG A 13 -8.88 -6.72 -8.65
N SER A 14 -8.98 -5.41 -8.39
CA SER A 14 -8.89 -4.85 -7.04
C SER A 14 -10.07 -5.26 -6.16
N LYS A 15 -11.29 -5.32 -6.73
CA LYS A 15 -12.48 -5.82 -6.03
C LYS A 15 -12.28 -7.26 -5.54
N LYS A 16 -11.80 -8.15 -6.43
CA LYS A 16 -11.48 -9.54 -6.07
C LYS A 16 -10.38 -9.62 -5.02
N GLN A 17 -9.29 -8.86 -5.18
CA GLN A 17 -8.20 -8.84 -4.20
C GLN A 17 -8.65 -8.38 -2.81
N LEU A 18 -9.47 -7.33 -2.73
CA LEU A 18 -10.03 -6.87 -1.46
C LEU A 18 -10.88 -7.97 -0.80
N LEU A 19 -11.80 -8.57 -1.56
CA LEU A 19 -12.67 -9.63 -1.05
C LEU A 19 -11.85 -10.82 -0.55
N ASP A 20 -10.83 -11.25 -1.30
CA ASP A 20 -9.94 -12.36 -0.90
C ASP A 20 -9.22 -12.07 0.44
N LEU A 21 -8.74 -10.83 0.62
CA LEU A 21 -8.02 -10.41 1.83
C LEU A 21 -8.96 -10.36 3.05
N LEU A 22 -10.13 -9.74 2.90
CA LEU A 22 -11.11 -9.61 4.00
C LEU A 22 -11.69 -10.95 4.44
N THR A 23 -11.89 -11.87 3.49
CA THR A 23 -12.45 -13.21 3.76
C THR A 23 -11.37 -14.26 4.09
N LYS A 24 -10.10 -13.86 4.18
CA LYS A 24 -8.94 -14.74 4.45
C LYS A 24 -8.85 -15.96 3.53
N LYS A 25 -9.43 -15.91 2.33
CA LYS A 25 -9.35 -17.01 1.35
C LYS A 25 -7.93 -17.25 0.82
N ASN A 26 -7.01 -16.30 1.01
CA ASN A 26 -5.61 -16.39 0.60
C ASN A 26 -4.72 -15.53 1.51
N ALA A 27 -4.19 -16.11 2.59
CA ALA A 27 -3.46 -15.38 3.62
C ALA A 27 -2.05 -14.91 3.20
N ALA A 28 -1.47 -15.47 2.13
CA ALA A 28 -0.17 -15.05 1.62
C ALA A 28 -0.18 -15.01 0.09
N LYS A 29 -0.02 -13.81 -0.49
CA LYS A 29 0.21 -13.64 -1.93
C LYS A 29 1.56 -12.98 -2.15
N THR A 30 2.40 -13.61 -2.96
CA THR A 30 3.58 -12.95 -3.52
C THR A 30 3.09 -11.93 -4.56
N LEU A 31 3.34 -10.65 -4.30
CA LEU A 31 3.03 -9.58 -5.24
C LEU A 31 4.14 -9.50 -6.29
N LYS A 32 3.77 -9.58 -7.57
CA LYS A 32 4.68 -9.37 -8.69
C LYS A 32 4.36 -8.04 -9.37
N PHE A 33 5.40 -7.23 -9.57
CA PHE A 33 5.31 -5.92 -10.20
C PHE A 33 6.20 -5.90 -11.45
N PRO A 34 5.71 -6.35 -12.60
CA PRO A 34 6.53 -6.48 -13.82
C PRO A 34 7.08 -5.14 -14.33
N ARG A 35 6.48 -4.02 -13.92
CA ARG A 35 6.93 -2.66 -14.26
C ARG A 35 7.74 -1.99 -13.15
N ALA A 36 7.99 -2.67 -12.02
CA ALA A 36 8.82 -2.11 -10.96
C ALA A 36 10.30 -2.22 -11.34
N ARG A 37 11.07 -1.23 -10.89
CA ARG A 37 12.53 -1.19 -11.05
C ARG A 37 13.19 -1.24 -9.68
N VAL A 38 14.17 -2.12 -9.52
CA VAL A 38 15.02 -2.16 -8.31
C VAL A 38 16.01 -1.01 -8.38
N LEU A 39 15.99 -0.14 -7.37
CA LEU A 39 16.94 0.98 -7.24
C LEU A 39 18.17 0.59 -6.43
N ASN A 40 17.97 -0.17 -5.35
CA ASN A 40 19.03 -0.71 -4.51
C ASN A 40 18.73 -2.21 -4.26
N PRO A 41 19.59 -3.13 -4.71
CA PRO A 41 19.36 -4.56 -4.51
C PRO A 41 19.50 -4.94 -3.04
N GLY A 42 18.69 -5.91 -2.61
CA GLY A 42 18.72 -6.41 -1.25
C GLY A 42 17.43 -7.13 -0.88
N ARG A 43 17.37 -7.60 0.37
CA ARG A 43 16.17 -8.19 0.97
C ARG A 43 15.87 -7.48 2.28
N ALA A 44 14.62 -7.08 2.45
CA ALA A 44 14.12 -6.47 3.68
C ALA A 44 12.86 -7.23 4.15
N GLU A 45 12.67 -7.31 5.46
CA GLU A 45 11.52 -7.91 6.11
C GLU A 45 11.13 -7.05 7.30
N GLY A 46 9.83 -6.84 7.49
CA GLY A 46 9.32 -6.00 8.57
C GLY A 46 7.85 -5.63 8.38
N PRO A 47 7.22 -5.03 9.39
CA PRO A 47 5.86 -4.52 9.27
C PRO A 47 5.78 -3.43 8.19
N VAL A 48 4.69 -3.43 7.43
CA VAL A 48 4.43 -2.42 6.40
C VAL A 48 3.82 -1.16 7.04
N THR A 49 4.25 0.02 6.59
CA THR A 49 3.65 1.31 6.94
C THR A 49 3.69 2.27 5.74
N GLY A 50 3.03 3.43 5.83
CA GLY A 50 3.03 4.45 4.77
C GLY A 50 1.64 4.71 4.16
N GLY A 51 1.59 4.96 2.85
CA GLY A 51 0.39 5.36 2.11
C GLY A 51 0.62 6.59 1.24
N CYS A 52 -0.38 7.47 1.17
CA CYS A 52 -0.34 8.71 0.40
C CYS A 52 0.71 9.68 0.97
N LEU A 53 1.75 9.98 0.19
CA LEU A 53 2.88 10.82 0.57
C LEU A 53 2.43 12.19 1.08
N THR A 54 1.49 12.84 0.39
CA THR A 54 0.91 14.11 0.82
C THR A 54 0.31 14.05 2.24
N LEU A 55 -0.39 12.97 2.59
CA LEU A 55 -0.92 12.80 3.95
C LEU A 55 0.17 12.49 4.99
N LEU A 56 1.20 11.74 4.61
CA LEU A 56 2.35 11.47 5.48
C LEU A 56 3.12 12.76 5.79
N CYS A 57 3.38 13.60 4.78
CA CYS A 57 4.02 14.90 4.98
C CYS A 57 3.20 15.79 5.92
N ARG A 58 1.87 15.71 5.87
CA ARG A 58 0.99 16.48 6.75
C ARG A 58 0.99 16.01 8.20
N SER A 59 1.38 14.76 8.48
CA SER A 59 1.45 14.24 9.86
C SER A 59 2.80 14.48 10.54
N LEU A 60 3.82 14.94 9.82
CA LEU A 60 5.15 15.21 10.38
C LEU A 60 5.09 16.25 11.50
N LYS A 61 5.83 16.00 12.59
CA LYS A 61 5.84 16.80 13.82
C LYS A 61 4.48 16.93 14.51
N THR A 62 3.56 16.01 14.24
CA THR A 62 2.30 15.89 14.97
C THR A 62 2.31 14.62 15.83
N PRO A 63 1.43 14.50 16.83
CA PRO A 63 1.25 13.24 17.56
C PRO A 63 0.83 12.05 16.68
N PHE A 64 0.44 12.29 15.43
CA PHE A 64 0.01 11.28 14.46
C PHE A 64 1.09 10.97 13.42
N GLU A 65 2.33 11.44 13.63
CA GLU A 65 3.45 11.09 12.77
C GLU A 65 3.62 9.57 12.70
N ILE A 66 3.82 9.07 11.48
CA ILE A 66 3.93 7.62 11.28
C ILE A 66 5.27 7.11 11.82
N GLN A 67 5.22 6.01 12.57
CA GLN A 67 6.43 5.35 13.04
C GLN A 67 7.09 4.56 11.91
N THR A 68 8.25 5.02 11.43
CA THR A 68 8.97 4.46 10.27
C THR A 68 10.15 3.54 10.63
N ARG A 69 10.65 3.63 11.87
CA ARG A 69 11.79 2.81 12.33
C ARG A 69 11.44 1.32 12.30
N ASP A 70 12.35 0.52 11.74
CA ASP A 70 12.25 -0.94 11.59
C ASP A 70 11.01 -1.40 10.80
N LYS A 71 10.57 -0.58 9.84
CA LYS A 71 9.40 -0.86 8.99
C LYS A 71 9.72 -0.80 7.51
N ILE A 72 8.91 -1.48 6.70
CA ILE A 72 8.88 -1.32 5.24
C ILE A 72 7.92 -0.17 4.92
N LEU A 73 8.48 0.97 4.49
CA LEU A 73 7.72 2.15 4.13
C LEU A 73 7.25 2.08 2.66
N ILE A 74 5.94 2.19 2.45
CA ILE A 74 5.31 2.28 1.13
C ILE A 74 4.85 3.71 0.89
N LEU A 75 5.31 4.32 -0.19
CA LEU A 75 4.94 5.67 -0.58
C LEU A 75 4.21 5.64 -1.93
N GLU A 76 3.05 6.29 -1.99
CA GLU A 76 2.31 6.54 -3.24
C GLU A 76 1.82 7.98 -3.25
N ASP A 77 1.66 8.57 -4.44
CA ASP A 77 0.97 9.84 -4.59
C ASP A 77 0.30 9.90 -5.97
N VAL A 78 -0.56 10.88 -6.18
CA VAL A 78 -1.29 11.12 -7.43
C VAL A 78 -0.84 12.42 -8.09
N ASN A 79 -0.95 12.48 -9.43
CA ASN A 79 -0.77 13.71 -10.23
C ASN A 79 -2.06 14.01 -10.99
#